data_AF-X0SQD2-F1
#
_entry.id   AF-X0SQD2-F1
#
_cell.length_a   1.000
_cell.length_b   1.000
_cell.length_c   1.000
_cell.angle_alpha   90.00
_cell.angle_beta   90.00
_cell.angle_gamma   90.00
#
_symmetry.space_group_name_H-M   'P 1'
#
loop_
_entity.id
_entity.type
_entity.pdbx_description
1 polymer ?
#
loop_
_entity_poly.entity_id
_entity_poly.type
_entity_poly.pdbx_seq_one_letter_code
_entity_poly.pdbx_strand_id
1 'polypeptide(L)' 'MKRRDTGILGERLAGEFLRNQGYHIIETNYRCTEGEIDIVARHGD' A
#
# COMPACT_ATOMS: atom_id res chain seq x y z
N MET A 1 -18.20 10.42 -7.93
CA MET A 1 -17.19 9.42 -7.53
C MET A 1 -17.30 9.24 -6.02
N LYS A 2 -17.57 8.02 -5.52
CA LYS A 2 -17.67 7.81 -4.07
C LYS A 2 -16.25 7.81 -3.48
N ARG A 3 -16.06 8.44 -2.32
CA ARG A 3 -14.75 8.57 -1.65
C ARG A 3 -14.00 7.24 -1.51
N ARG A 4 -14.75 6.14 -1.33
CA ARG A 4 -14.23 4.78 -1.21
C ARG A 4 -13.55 4.29 -2.49
N ASP A 5 -14.13 4.55 -3.66
CA ASP A 5 -13.59 4.10 -4.95
C ASP A 5 -12.26 4.82 -5.25
N THR A 6 -12.18 6.10 -4.86
CA THR A 6 -10.94 6.89 -4.98
C THR A 6 -9.85 6.39 -4.03
N GLY A 7 -10.20 6.00 -2.79
CA GLY A 7 -9.25 5.41 -1.84
C GLY A 7 -8.64 4.10 -2.38
N ILE A 8 -9.51 3.17 -2.82
CA ILE A 8 -9.08 1.88 -3.39
C ILE A 8 -8.17 2.09 -4.61
N LEU A 9 -8.51 3.03 -5.48
CA LEU A 9 -7.67 3.36 -6.63
C LEU A 9 -6.31 3.93 -6.20
N GLY A 10 -6.29 4.81 -5.19
CA GLY A 10 -5.06 5.40 -4.66
C GLY A 10 -4.11 4.35 -4.07
N GLU A 11 -4.63 3.47 -3.23
CA GLU A 11 -3.85 2.37 -2.63
C GLU A 11 -3.25 1.45 -3.71
N ARG A 12 -4.05 1.12 -4.74
CA ARG A 12 -3.59 0.33 -5.87
C ARG A 12 -2.45 1.02 -6.62
N LEU A 13 -2.62 2.30 -6.96
CA LEU A 13 -1.60 3.08 -7.68
C LEU A 13 -0.33 3.24 -6.83
N ALA A 14 -0.46 3.44 -5.52
CA ALA A 14 0.69 3.51 -4.61
C ALA A 14 1.46 2.19 -4.59
N GLY A 15 0.77 1.05 -4.52
CA GLY A 15 1.39 -0.28 -4.58
C GLY A 15 2.09 -0.54 -5.91
N GLU A 16 1.47 -0.18 -7.04
CA GLU A 16 2.08 -0.28 -8.37
C GLU A 16 3.31 0.63 -8.50
N PHE A 17 3.24 1.87 -8.02
CA PHE A 17 4.37 2.80 -7.99
C PHE A 17 5.56 2.23 -7.22
N LEU A 18 5.34 1.73 -6.00
CA LEU A 18 6.40 1.14 -5.17
C LEU A 18 7.06 -0.05 -5.87
N ARG A 19 6.28 -0.96 -6.48
CA ARG A 19 6.82 -2.07 -7.27
C ARG A 19 7.70 -1.59 -8.43
N ASN A 20 7.25 -0.56 -9.15
CA ASN A 20 8.00 0.01 -10.27
C ASN A 20 9.30 0.71 -9.82
N GLN A 21 9.38 1.13 -8.55
CA GLN A 21 10.59 1.66 -7.93
C GLN A 21 11.50 0.57 -7.35
N GLY A 22 11.19 -0.72 -7.56
CA GLY A 22 12.00 -1.83 -7.08
C GLY A 22 11.70 -2.28 -5.65
N TYR A 23 10.61 -1.79 -5.05
CA TYR A 23 10.18 -2.27 -3.74
C TYR A 23 9.43 -3.61 -3.87
N HIS A 24 9.67 -4.50 -2.92
CA HIS A 24 8.88 -5.69 -2.71
C HIS A 24 7.76 -5.40 -1.70
N ILE A 25 6.50 -5.54 -2.12
CA ILE A 25 5.35 -5.39 -1.23
C ILE A 25 5.29 -6.63 -0.32
N ILE A 26 5.39 -6.41 0.99
CA ILE A 26 5.37 -7.47 2.01
C ILE A 26 3.92 -7.73 2.44
N GLU A 27 3.17 -6.67 2.70
CA GLU A 27 1.80 -6.75 3.19
C GLU A 27 1.03 -5.49 2.78
N THR A 28 -0.29 -5.62 2.64
CA THR A 28 -1.20 -4.48 2.45
C THR A 28 -2.36 -4.58 3.43
N ASN A 29 -2.97 -3.45 3.78
CA ASN A 29 -4.03 -3.36 4.79
C ASN A 29 -3.59 -3.92 6.15
N TYR A 30 -2.35 -3.65 6.56
CA TYR A 30 -1.80 -4.10 7.84
C TYR A 30 -2.53 -3.41 8.98
N ARG A 31 -2.88 -4.17 10.01
CA ARG A 31 -3.60 -3.71 11.19
C ARG A 31 -3.03 -4.36 12.43
N CYS A 32 -2.78 -3.56 13.46
CA CYS A 32 -2.39 -4.01 14.78
C CYS A 32 -3.21 -3.28 15.86
N THR A 33 -2.95 -3.58 17.13
CA THR A 33 -3.64 -2.94 18.27
C THR A 33 -3.41 -1.44 18.33
N GLU A 34 -2.29 -0.96 17.80
CA GLU A 34 -1.85 0.44 17.85
C GLU A 34 -2.30 1.25 16.63
N GLY A 35 -2.75 0.61 15.54
CA GLY A 35 -3.18 1.33 14.34
C GLY A 35 -3.21 0.49 13.05
N GLU A 36 -3.17 1.20 11.93
CA GLU A 36 -3.24 0.65 10.58
C GLU A 36 -2.17 1.25 9.66
N ILE A 37 -1.70 0.45 8.70
CA ILE A 37 -0.80 0.87 7.62
C ILE A 37 -1.32 0.26 6.31
N ASP A 38 -1.50 1.10 5.29
CA ASP A 38 -2.06 0.65 4.02
C ASP A 38 -1.13 -0.30 3.25
N ILE A 39 0.19 -0.03 3.25
CA ILE A 39 1.19 -0.79 2.49
C ILE A 39 2.50 -0.90 3.30
N VAL A 40 2.98 -2.14 3.49
CA VAL A 40 4.32 -2.45 4.01
C VAL A 40 5.17 -2.94 2.85
N ALA A 41 6.29 -2.27 2.60
CA ALA A 41 7.18 -2.59 1.49
C ALA A 41 8.65 -2.56 1.92
N ARG A 42 9.46 -3.42 1.31
CA ARG A 42 10.91 -3.50 1.51
C ARG A 42 11.65 -3.10 0.25
N HIS A 43 12.75 -2.38 0.38
CA HIS A 43 13.63 -2.02 -0.73
C HIS A 43 15.06 -2.43 -0.41
N GLY A 44 15.68 -3.20 -1.31
CA GLY A 44 16.95 -3.86 -1.04
C GLY A 44 16.83 -5.07 -0.10
N ASP A 45 17.99 -5.52 0.38
CA ASP A 45 18.15 -6.60 1.37
C ASP A 45 18.24 -6.04 2.80
#